data_AF-A0AA42MS66-F1
#
_entry.id   AF-A0AA42MS66-F1
#
_cell.length_a   1.000
_cell.length_b   1.000
_cell.length_c   1.000
_cell.angle_alpha   90.00
_cell.angle_beta   90.00
_cell.angle_gamma   90.00
#
_symmetry.space_group_name_H-M   'P 1'
#
loop_
_entity.id
_entity.type
_entity.pdbx_description
1 polymer ?
#
loop_
_entity_poly.entity_id
_entity_poly.type
_entity_poly.pdbx_seq_one_letter_code
_entity_poly.pdbx_strand_id
1 'polypeptide(L)'
;MRTFNIYQRETLDQQPVRIATGLTVKNYSIDGLTKGKKYLFSVGAVKNGVEKIGNEKVILAGSAWSPLNLTNPPKIVIDSINAVADGGNLVSQLTDLSGNGYNFTQQNQTRKPSLSFDHTLQKNVVIFDGDDDVLVGPSALKSVFKNSNIIYSFFVVARTSLDTVFRNRSLIFISTNGSKARFVPQIGSSENSIMMNMIDFGSRRLDTDSFSNQSSNVQSTLDYQLLLFKVDYSSGTKKIYINGQVVSSESVATGNISNTDSNENICLAARQEATTGFERHSNIKFAEMIVGNRNISESEVDKVFGYLAHKYGLENKLPTNHPYKVLVPTI
;
A
#
# COMPACT_ATOMS: atom_id res chain seq x y z
N MET A 1 22.26 45.32 15.80
CA MET A 1 22.62 43.94 15.40
C MET A 1 21.32 43.16 15.19
N ARG A 2 21.24 42.31 14.16
CA ARG A 2 20.06 41.43 13.96
C ARG A 2 20.36 40.10 14.65
N THR A 3 19.48 39.67 15.54
CA THR A 3 19.56 38.35 16.16
C THR A 3 18.34 37.52 15.79
N PHE A 4 18.40 36.22 16.04
CA PHE A 4 17.33 35.28 15.75
C PHE A 4 16.98 34.46 17.00
N ASN A 5 15.69 34.19 17.16
CA ASN A 5 15.16 33.23 18.11
C ASN A 5 14.53 32.08 17.34
N ILE A 6 14.58 30.88 17.90
CA ILE A 6 13.96 29.69 17.32
C ILE A 6 12.82 29.25 18.23
N TYR A 7 11.70 28.92 17.62
CA TYR A 7 10.53 28.40 18.30
C TYR A 7 10.20 27.01 17.79
N GLN A 8 9.68 26.17 18.69
CA GLN A 8 9.27 24.80 18.42
C GLN A 8 7.95 24.50 19.10
N ARG A 9 7.10 23.71 18.45
CA ARG A 9 5.98 22.98 19.08
C ARG A 9 5.72 21.68 18.36
N GLU A 10 4.96 20.78 18.99
CA GLU A 10 4.67 19.47 18.44
C GLU A 10 3.35 19.44 17.66
N THR A 11 2.40 20.26 18.08
CA THR A 11 1.05 20.32 17.51
C THR A 11 0.55 21.76 17.45
N LEU A 12 -0.43 22.05 16.57
CA LEU A 12 -0.93 23.40 16.31
C LEU A 12 -1.74 24.01 17.47
N ASP A 13 -2.22 23.17 18.39
CA ASP A 13 -2.95 23.55 19.61
C ASP A 13 -2.03 23.96 20.76
N GLN A 14 -0.74 23.63 20.69
CA GLN A 14 0.26 24.04 21.69
C GLN A 14 0.81 25.43 21.40
N GLN A 15 1.15 26.18 22.45
CA GLN A 15 1.89 27.44 22.29
C GLN A 15 3.34 27.15 21.86
N PRO A 16 3.89 27.87 20.86
CA PRO A 16 5.29 27.73 20.49
C PRO A 16 6.25 28.04 21.66
N VAL A 17 7.17 27.11 21.94
CA VAL A 17 8.20 27.27 22.96
C VAL A 17 9.45 27.85 22.31
N ARG A 18 10.01 28.91 22.90
CA ARG A 18 11.27 29.51 22.44
C ARG A 18 12.45 28.65 22.91
N ILE A 19 13.12 27.97 21.99
CA ILE A 19 14.16 26.97 22.28
C ILE A 19 15.60 27.49 22.10
N ALA A 20 15.77 28.61 21.38
CA ALA A 20 17.05 29.30 21.26
C ALA A 20 16.83 30.80 21.12
N THR A 21 17.75 31.61 21.66
CA THR A 21 17.62 33.07 21.64
C THR A 21 18.92 33.77 21.29
N GLY A 22 18.82 34.98 20.72
CA GLY A 22 19.98 35.85 20.51
C GLY A 22 20.98 35.33 19.47
N LEU A 23 20.58 34.37 18.63
CA LEU A 23 21.47 33.77 17.63
C LEU A 23 21.92 34.83 16.63
N THR A 24 23.23 34.93 16.38
CA THR A 24 23.81 35.86 15.41
C THR A 24 24.11 35.18 14.07
N VAL A 25 24.12 33.84 14.06
CA VAL A 25 24.33 33.00 12.88
C VAL A 25 23.00 32.63 12.22
N LYS A 26 23.06 32.29 10.93
CA LYS A 26 21.88 31.89 10.13
C LYS A 26 21.59 30.38 10.16
N ASN A 27 22.46 29.60 10.79
CA ASN A 27 22.32 28.16 10.93
C ASN A 27 22.10 27.83 12.41
N TYR A 28 21.16 26.95 12.69
CA TYR A 28 20.91 26.42 14.02
C TYR A 28 20.68 24.92 13.91
N SER A 29 21.33 24.15 14.78
CA SER A 29 21.18 22.70 14.87
C SER A 29 20.53 22.36 16.20
N ILE A 30 19.66 21.35 16.16
CA ILE A 30 18.97 20.81 17.32
C ILE A 30 19.15 19.30 17.34
N ASP A 31 19.54 18.78 18.49
CA ASP A 31 19.66 17.35 18.77
C ASP A 31 18.55 16.90 19.74
N GLY A 32 18.44 15.59 19.98
CA GLY A 32 17.48 15.03 20.95
C GLY A 32 16.03 15.00 20.47
N LEU A 33 15.76 15.33 19.20
CA LEU A 33 14.42 15.16 18.62
C LEU A 33 14.05 13.68 18.52
N THR A 34 12.79 13.36 18.79
CA THR A 34 12.26 12.00 18.65
C THR A 34 12.12 11.66 17.17
N LYS A 35 12.91 10.71 16.66
CA LYS A 35 12.81 10.24 15.27
C LYS A 35 11.38 9.77 14.96
N GLY A 36 10.90 10.09 13.76
CA GLY A 36 9.54 9.74 13.35
C GLY A 36 8.46 10.69 13.88
N LYS A 37 8.84 11.74 14.62
CA LYS A 37 7.93 12.80 15.06
C LYS A 37 8.04 14.01 14.16
N LYS A 38 6.91 14.64 13.86
CA LYS A 38 6.86 15.95 13.18
C LYS A 38 6.88 17.06 14.23
N TYR A 39 7.66 18.10 13.95
CA TYR A 39 7.76 19.29 14.78
C TYR A 39 7.49 20.52 13.92
N LEU A 40 6.85 21.52 14.50
CA LEU A 40 6.65 22.82 13.86
C LEU A 40 7.72 23.78 14.37
N PHE A 41 8.47 24.37 13.45
CA PHE A 41 9.49 25.36 13.77
C PHE A 41 9.19 26.71 13.14
N SER A 42 9.45 27.80 13.86
CA SER A 42 9.47 29.15 13.30
C SER A 42 10.70 29.92 13.77
N VAL A 43 11.09 30.93 12.99
CA VAL A 43 12.23 31.80 13.27
C VAL A 43 11.72 33.20 13.56
N GLY A 44 12.05 33.70 14.75
CA GLY A 44 11.84 35.09 15.15
C GLY A 44 13.06 35.94 14.81
N ALA A 45 12.93 36.94 13.95
CA ALA A 45 14.00 37.89 13.67
C ALA A 45 13.86 39.12 14.57
N VAL A 46 14.91 39.43 15.34
CA VAL A 46 14.94 40.57 16.26
C VAL A 46 15.81 41.69 15.70
N LYS A 47 15.27 42.91 15.64
CA LYS A 47 16.01 44.13 15.31
C LYS A 47 15.48 45.28 16.16
N ASN A 48 16.38 46.00 16.82
CA ASN A 48 16.04 47.15 17.66
C ASN A 48 14.96 46.84 18.72
N GLY A 49 15.06 45.68 19.38
CA GLY A 49 14.09 45.25 20.40
C GLY A 49 12.76 44.72 19.86
N VAL A 50 12.51 44.79 18.56
CA VAL A 50 11.29 44.27 17.94
C VAL A 50 11.57 42.92 17.31
N GLU A 51 10.73 41.93 17.65
CA GLU A 51 10.77 40.59 17.09
C GLU A 51 9.64 40.37 16.07
N LYS A 52 9.98 39.84 14.90
CA LYS A 52 9.02 39.39 13.89
C LYS A 52 9.18 37.89 13.67
N ILE A 53 8.14 37.13 13.99
CA ILE A 53 8.09 35.67 13.83
C ILE A 53 7.61 35.33 12.41
N GLY A 54 8.34 34.46 11.73
CA GLY A 54 7.97 33.94 10.41
C GLY A 54 6.94 32.81 10.47
N ASN A 55 6.50 32.36 9.30
CA ASN A 55 5.61 31.20 9.19
C ASN A 55 6.26 29.94 9.75
N GLU A 56 5.45 29.07 10.32
CA GLU A 56 5.90 27.77 10.79
C GLU A 56 6.17 26.83 9.62
N LYS A 57 7.17 25.97 9.80
CA LYS A 57 7.49 24.86 8.93
C LYS A 57 7.37 23.56 9.70
N VAL A 58 6.65 22.60 9.13
CA VAL A 58 6.60 21.23 9.64
C VAL A 58 7.85 20.49 9.18
N ILE A 59 8.59 19.93 10.11
CA ILE A 59 9.82 19.17 9.87
C ILE A 59 9.67 17.79 10.51
N LEU A 60 9.94 16.74 9.75
CA LEU A 60 10.09 15.39 10.28
C LEU A 60 11.47 15.26 10.94
N ALA A 61 11.53 14.80 12.18
CA ALA A 61 12.77 14.39 12.80
C ALA A 61 13.24 13.06 12.19
N GLY A 62 14.33 13.11 11.42
CA GLY A 62 14.86 11.98 10.65
C GLY A 62 14.48 12.02 9.17
N SER A 63 14.98 11.06 8.40
CA SER A 63 14.68 10.93 6.97
C SER A 63 13.42 10.11 6.76
N ALA A 64 12.52 10.57 5.89
CA ALA A 64 11.31 9.84 5.56
C ALA A 64 11.63 8.46 4.98
N TRP A 65 11.00 7.43 5.51
CA TRP A 65 11.09 6.07 4.99
C TRP A 65 9.96 5.81 3.97
N SER A 66 10.26 5.02 2.96
CA SER A 66 9.32 4.51 1.97
C SER A 66 9.53 3.01 1.74
N PRO A 67 8.60 2.30 1.10
CA PRO A 67 8.78 0.89 0.72
C PRO A 67 10.05 0.62 -0.11
N LEU A 68 10.62 1.63 -0.78
CA LEU A 68 11.87 1.49 -1.53
C LEU A 68 13.10 1.34 -0.61
N ASN A 69 12.95 1.63 0.67
CA ASN A 69 13.97 1.46 1.70
C ASN A 69 13.92 0.08 2.38
N LEU A 70 13.11 -0.85 1.88
CA LEU A 70 13.14 -2.26 2.28
C LEU A 70 14.50 -2.89 1.90
N THR A 71 14.97 -3.84 2.70
CA THR A 71 16.21 -4.60 2.44
C THR A 71 16.16 -5.26 1.06
N ASN A 72 14.99 -5.80 0.70
CA ASN A 72 14.67 -6.24 -0.65
C ASN A 72 13.59 -5.32 -1.22
N PRO A 73 13.93 -4.38 -2.11
CA PRO A 73 12.96 -3.47 -2.70
C PRO A 73 11.81 -4.22 -3.40
N PRO A 74 10.59 -3.69 -3.31
CA PRO A 74 9.41 -4.29 -3.95
C PRO A 74 9.55 -4.28 -5.48
N LYS A 75 8.80 -5.18 -6.12
CA LYS A 75 8.72 -5.29 -7.57
C LYS A 75 7.73 -4.32 -8.19
N ILE A 76 6.67 -3.99 -7.47
CA ILE A 76 5.63 -3.06 -7.92
C ILE A 76 5.31 -2.13 -6.77
N VAL A 77 5.28 -0.82 -7.01
CA VAL A 77 4.70 0.17 -6.10
C VAL A 77 3.85 1.10 -6.95
N ILE A 78 2.53 1.07 -6.77
CA ILE A 78 1.62 1.96 -7.49
C ILE A 78 0.66 2.61 -6.49
N ASP A 79 0.35 3.88 -6.68
CA ASP A 79 -0.62 4.60 -5.86
C ASP A 79 -1.57 5.45 -6.71
N SER A 80 -2.73 5.76 -6.13
CA SER A 80 -3.75 6.59 -6.77
C SER A 80 -3.40 8.07 -6.86
N ILE A 81 -2.44 8.53 -6.04
CA ILE A 81 -2.01 9.93 -5.98
C ILE A 81 -1.30 10.31 -7.28
N ASN A 82 -0.55 9.37 -7.86
CA ASN A 82 0.17 9.53 -9.12
C ASN A 82 -0.57 8.92 -10.32
N ALA A 83 -1.89 8.75 -10.21
CA ALA A 83 -2.72 8.28 -11.32
C ALA A 83 -2.75 9.30 -12.47
N VAL A 84 -2.70 8.78 -13.70
CA VAL A 84 -2.89 9.58 -14.92
C VAL A 84 -4.32 9.38 -15.38
N ALA A 85 -5.11 10.45 -15.33
CA ALA A 85 -6.50 10.49 -15.76
C ALA A 85 -6.71 11.53 -16.86
N ASP A 86 -7.72 11.30 -17.70
CA ASP A 86 -8.17 12.30 -18.69
C ASP A 86 -9.10 13.35 -18.06
N GLY A 87 -9.58 14.30 -18.87
CA GLY A 87 -10.47 15.38 -18.40
C GLY A 87 -11.83 14.91 -17.88
N GLY A 88 -12.21 13.64 -18.13
CA GLY A 88 -13.40 13.00 -17.56
C GLY A 88 -13.11 12.26 -16.26
N ASN A 89 -11.90 12.40 -15.70
CA ASN A 89 -11.40 11.63 -14.57
C ASN A 89 -11.29 10.12 -14.83
N LEU A 90 -11.22 9.65 -16.08
CA LEU A 90 -10.98 8.24 -16.37
C LEU A 90 -9.48 7.95 -16.36
N VAL A 91 -9.06 6.99 -15.54
CA VAL A 91 -7.66 6.66 -15.29
C VAL A 91 -7.13 5.74 -16.38
N SER A 92 -6.19 6.25 -17.18
CA SER A 92 -5.50 5.47 -18.20
C SER A 92 -4.25 4.77 -17.68
N GLN A 93 -3.66 5.23 -16.57
CA GLN A 93 -2.44 4.65 -16.02
C GLN A 93 -2.28 4.87 -14.51
N LEU A 94 -1.75 3.85 -13.84
CA LEU A 94 -1.05 3.97 -12.56
C LEU A 94 0.45 3.77 -12.79
N THR A 95 1.22 4.79 -12.41
CA THR A 95 2.68 4.81 -12.61
C THR A 95 3.38 3.97 -11.55
N ASP A 96 4.31 3.11 -11.98
CA ASP A 96 5.16 2.33 -11.08
C ASP A 96 6.26 3.19 -10.47
N LEU A 97 6.20 3.32 -9.15
CA LEU A 97 7.12 4.05 -8.30
C LEU A 97 8.27 3.19 -7.79
N SER A 98 8.29 1.88 -8.11
CA SER A 98 9.37 0.98 -7.70
C SER A 98 10.68 1.19 -8.46
N GLY A 99 10.62 1.90 -9.60
CA GLY A 99 11.74 2.08 -10.52
C GLY A 99 11.93 0.93 -11.52
N ASN A 100 11.06 -0.08 -11.51
CA ASN A 100 11.12 -1.20 -12.46
C ASN A 100 10.36 -0.94 -13.77
N GLY A 101 9.55 0.13 -13.84
CA GLY A 101 8.84 0.53 -15.04
C GLY A 101 7.56 -0.27 -15.32
N TYR A 102 7.00 -0.94 -14.31
CA TYR A 102 5.82 -1.77 -14.46
C TYR A 102 4.50 -1.00 -14.35
N ASN A 103 4.33 0.03 -15.19
CA ASN A 103 3.12 0.86 -15.22
C ASN A 103 1.89 0.02 -15.58
N PHE A 104 0.81 0.18 -14.81
CA PHE A 104 -0.48 -0.46 -15.09
C PHE A 104 -1.32 0.46 -15.96
N THR A 105 -1.85 -0.02 -17.08
CA THR A 105 -2.49 0.84 -18.10
C THR A 105 -3.84 0.32 -18.58
N GLN A 106 -4.69 1.21 -19.08
CA GLN A 106 -5.94 0.90 -19.77
C GLN A 106 -6.22 1.94 -20.86
N GLN A 107 -6.47 1.47 -22.07
CA GLN A 107 -6.75 2.32 -23.22
C GLN A 107 -8.23 2.28 -23.64
N ASN A 108 -8.96 1.21 -23.32
CA ASN A 108 -10.37 1.12 -23.60
C ASN A 108 -11.16 2.00 -22.62
N GLN A 109 -11.91 2.97 -23.14
CA GLN A 109 -12.63 3.96 -22.35
C GLN A 109 -13.67 3.37 -21.41
N THR A 110 -14.33 2.27 -21.76
CA THR A 110 -15.35 1.68 -20.86
C THR A 110 -14.73 0.97 -19.67
N ARG A 111 -13.49 0.48 -19.82
CA ARG A 111 -12.79 -0.31 -18.80
C ARG A 111 -11.87 0.52 -17.89
N LYS A 112 -11.83 1.83 -18.10
CA LYS A 112 -10.98 2.72 -17.32
C LYS A 112 -11.69 3.02 -15.99
N PRO A 113 -11.05 2.72 -14.85
CA PRO A 113 -11.60 3.15 -13.57
C PRO A 113 -11.59 4.67 -13.47
N SER A 114 -12.41 5.21 -12.58
CA SER A 114 -12.52 6.66 -12.38
C SER A 114 -11.62 7.16 -11.24
N LEU A 115 -11.17 8.42 -11.31
CA LEU A 115 -10.44 9.10 -10.27
C LEU A 115 -11.42 9.98 -9.47
N SER A 116 -11.44 9.82 -8.15
CA SER A 116 -12.29 10.63 -7.27
C SER A 116 -11.50 11.10 -6.06
N PHE A 117 -11.78 12.32 -5.58
CA PHE A 117 -11.30 12.75 -4.27
C PHE A 117 -12.07 12.02 -3.18
N ASP A 118 -11.36 11.36 -2.27
CA ASP A 118 -11.94 10.68 -1.11
C ASP A 118 -11.78 11.57 0.13
N HIS A 119 -12.92 11.90 0.76
CA HIS A 119 -12.95 12.77 1.94
C HIS A 119 -12.44 12.08 3.21
N THR A 120 -12.42 10.75 3.28
CA THR A 120 -11.86 10.03 4.43
C THR A 120 -10.33 10.09 4.39
N LEU A 121 -9.72 9.87 3.22
CA LEU A 121 -8.26 9.92 3.07
C LEU A 121 -7.72 11.34 2.80
N GLN A 122 -8.58 12.30 2.44
CA GLN A 122 -8.22 13.64 1.96
C GLN A 122 -7.25 13.59 0.77
N LYS A 123 -7.48 12.62 -0.14
CA LYS A 123 -6.63 12.31 -1.30
C LYS A 123 -7.47 11.76 -2.44
N ASN A 124 -6.93 11.83 -3.65
CA ASN A 124 -7.50 11.12 -4.78
C ASN A 124 -7.32 9.60 -4.63
N VAL A 125 -8.35 8.85 -5.00
CA VAL A 125 -8.37 7.39 -5.07
C VAL A 125 -8.91 6.94 -6.42
N VAL A 126 -8.51 5.76 -6.86
CA VAL A 126 -9.02 5.16 -8.10
C VAL A 126 -10.20 4.25 -7.75
N ILE A 127 -11.34 4.49 -8.37
CA ILE A 127 -12.59 3.77 -8.15
C ILE A 127 -12.76 2.77 -9.28
N PHE A 128 -12.72 1.49 -8.93
CA PHE A 128 -13.13 0.39 -9.79
C PHE A 128 -14.59 0.06 -9.45
N ASP A 129 -15.45 0.01 -10.45
CA ASP A 129 -16.89 -0.22 -10.27
C ASP A 129 -17.27 -1.70 -10.04
N GLY A 130 -16.37 -2.61 -10.44
CA GLY A 130 -16.52 -4.05 -10.35
C GLY A 130 -17.39 -4.68 -11.44
N ASP A 131 -17.62 -3.98 -12.55
CA ASP A 131 -18.32 -4.50 -13.72
C ASP A 131 -17.33 -4.82 -14.85
N ASP A 132 -16.58 -3.83 -15.37
CA ASP A 132 -15.58 -4.05 -16.42
C ASP A 132 -14.24 -3.33 -16.19
N ASP A 133 -14.13 -2.51 -15.15
CA ASP A 133 -12.92 -1.77 -14.82
C ASP A 133 -11.71 -2.67 -14.57
N VAL A 134 -10.57 -2.32 -15.18
CA VAL A 134 -9.29 -3.02 -15.01
C VAL A 134 -8.11 -2.17 -15.48
N LEU A 135 -6.99 -2.25 -14.76
CA LEU A 135 -5.69 -1.79 -15.27
C LEU A 135 -4.75 -2.98 -15.45
N VAL A 136 -4.07 -3.04 -16.59
CA VAL A 136 -3.25 -4.19 -17.00
C VAL A 136 -1.76 -3.84 -16.85
N GLY A 137 -1.02 -4.67 -16.12
CA GLY A 137 0.43 -4.56 -16.03
C GLY A 137 1.13 -5.12 -17.28
N PRO A 138 2.38 -4.72 -17.54
CA PRO A 138 3.08 -5.11 -18.77
C PRO A 138 3.46 -6.59 -18.77
N SER A 139 3.65 -7.16 -19.96
CA SER A 139 4.00 -8.58 -20.14
C SER A 139 5.30 -8.99 -19.44
N ALA A 140 6.24 -8.06 -19.22
CA ALA A 140 7.47 -8.29 -18.45
C ALA A 140 7.20 -8.78 -17.02
N LEU A 141 6.05 -8.41 -16.42
CA LEU A 141 5.65 -8.89 -15.10
C LEU A 141 5.42 -10.41 -15.03
N LYS A 142 5.13 -11.07 -16.16
CA LYS A 142 4.86 -12.52 -16.21
C LYS A 142 6.01 -13.37 -15.68
N SER A 143 7.24 -12.88 -15.82
CA SER A 143 8.44 -13.58 -15.35
C SER A 143 8.85 -13.25 -13.91
N VAL A 144 8.23 -12.25 -13.28
CA VAL A 144 8.72 -11.69 -12.00
C VAL A 144 8.62 -12.68 -10.84
N PHE A 145 7.60 -13.54 -10.84
CA PHE A 145 7.29 -14.43 -9.71
C PHE A 145 7.65 -15.90 -9.94
N LYS A 146 8.41 -16.21 -11.00
CA LYS A 146 8.93 -17.57 -11.22
C LYS A 146 10.18 -17.82 -10.37
N ASN A 147 10.38 -19.06 -9.93
CA ASN A 147 11.56 -19.47 -9.16
C ASN A 147 11.88 -18.60 -7.93
N SER A 148 10.89 -17.85 -7.41
CA SER A 148 10.97 -17.26 -6.08
C SER A 148 10.44 -18.26 -5.05
N ASN A 149 10.66 -17.99 -3.78
CA ASN A 149 10.09 -18.75 -2.67
C ASN A 149 9.12 -17.92 -1.84
N ILE A 150 8.92 -16.65 -2.20
CA ILE A 150 8.06 -15.71 -1.48
C ILE A 150 7.27 -14.89 -2.49
N ILE A 151 6.00 -14.62 -2.18
CA ILE A 151 5.18 -13.58 -2.81
C ILE A 151 4.44 -12.85 -1.69
N TYR A 152 4.46 -11.52 -1.73
CA TYR A 152 3.63 -10.71 -0.85
C TYR A 152 3.01 -9.52 -1.59
N SER A 153 1.84 -9.09 -1.16
CA SER A 153 1.14 -7.92 -1.69
C SER A 153 0.43 -7.16 -0.57
N PHE A 154 0.80 -5.89 -0.40
CA PHE A 154 0.08 -4.94 0.43
C PHE A 154 -0.95 -4.17 -0.39
N PHE A 155 -2.08 -3.83 0.23
CA PHE A 155 -3.12 -3.01 -0.35
C PHE A 155 -3.69 -2.01 0.66
N VAL A 156 -4.05 -0.83 0.17
CA VAL A 156 -4.95 0.12 0.87
C VAL A 156 -6.21 0.24 0.03
N VAL A 157 -7.28 -0.39 0.48
CA VAL A 157 -8.54 -0.49 -0.28
C VAL A 157 -9.76 -0.39 0.63
N ALA A 158 -10.87 0.08 0.07
CA ALA A 158 -12.21 -0.04 0.62
C ALA A 158 -13.15 -0.59 -0.46
N ARG A 159 -14.27 -1.20 -0.07
CA ARG A 159 -15.33 -1.60 -1.02
C ARG A 159 -16.15 -0.38 -1.43
N THR A 160 -16.59 -0.31 -2.69
CA THR A 160 -17.58 0.69 -3.11
C THR A 160 -19.01 0.22 -2.80
N SER A 161 -19.22 -1.09 -2.76
CA SER A 161 -20.44 -1.75 -2.31
C SER A 161 -20.12 -3.17 -1.81
N LEU A 162 -20.99 -3.74 -0.98
CA LEU A 162 -20.87 -5.14 -0.58
C LEU A 162 -21.71 -6.01 -1.50
N ASP A 163 -21.18 -7.17 -1.88
CA ASP A 163 -21.90 -8.13 -2.69
C ASP A 163 -23.01 -8.78 -1.84
N THR A 164 -24.18 -8.99 -2.46
CA THR A 164 -25.34 -9.70 -1.87
C THR A 164 -25.44 -11.15 -2.35
N VAL A 165 -24.54 -11.55 -3.25
CA VAL A 165 -24.38 -12.92 -3.78
C VAL A 165 -22.89 -13.24 -3.83
N PHE A 166 -22.54 -14.53 -3.84
CA PHE A 166 -21.14 -14.95 -3.96
C PHE A 166 -20.54 -14.49 -5.30
N ARG A 167 -19.48 -13.68 -5.23
CA ARG A 167 -18.71 -13.22 -6.40
C ARG A 167 -17.22 -13.34 -6.12
N ASN A 168 -16.47 -13.73 -7.14
CA ASN A 168 -15.02 -13.65 -7.10
C ASN A 168 -14.58 -12.22 -7.37
N ARG A 169 -13.90 -11.59 -6.39
CA ARG A 169 -13.40 -10.22 -6.46
C ARG A 169 -11.89 -10.26 -6.24
N SER A 170 -11.12 -10.29 -7.32
CA SER A 170 -9.66 -10.38 -7.26
C SER A 170 -9.02 -8.99 -7.22
N LEU A 171 -8.08 -8.78 -6.29
CA LEU A 171 -7.27 -7.56 -6.25
C LEU A 171 -6.16 -7.61 -7.31
N ILE A 172 -5.46 -8.75 -7.39
CA ILE A 172 -4.56 -9.12 -8.48
C ILE A 172 -4.67 -10.62 -8.74
N PHE A 173 -4.27 -11.04 -9.94
CA PHE A 173 -4.18 -12.46 -10.29
C PHE A 173 -2.81 -12.78 -10.89
N ILE A 174 -2.06 -13.66 -10.23
CA ILE A 174 -0.80 -14.21 -10.75
C ILE A 174 -1.08 -15.64 -11.15
N SER A 175 -0.94 -15.94 -12.44
CA SER A 175 -1.18 -17.28 -12.99
C SER A 175 0.07 -18.16 -12.94
N THR A 176 -0.13 -19.47 -13.04
CA THR A 176 0.89 -20.44 -13.43
C THR A 176 1.27 -20.24 -14.91
N ASN A 177 2.07 -21.14 -15.49
CA ASN A 177 2.26 -21.21 -16.95
C ASN A 177 1.02 -21.64 -17.75
N GLY A 178 -0.14 -21.75 -17.10
CA GLY A 178 -1.46 -21.89 -17.72
C GLY A 178 -2.46 -20.99 -17.01
N SER A 179 -3.75 -21.24 -17.16
CA SER A 179 -4.81 -20.38 -16.57
C SER A 179 -5.19 -20.74 -15.12
N LYS A 180 -4.24 -21.21 -14.30
CA LYS A 180 -4.50 -21.53 -12.87
C LYS A 180 -3.87 -20.49 -11.97
N ALA A 181 -4.48 -20.23 -10.82
CA ALA A 181 -3.95 -19.29 -9.84
C ALA A 181 -2.67 -19.84 -9.16
N ARG A 182 -1.61 -19.04 -9.19
CA ARG A 182 -0.39 -19.18 -8.40
C ARG A 182 -0.47 -18.34 -7.11
N PHE A 183 -0.98 -17.12 -7.22
CA PHE A 183 -1.23 -16.23 -6.10
C PHE A 183 -2.39 -15.28 -6.44
N VAL A 184 -3.42 -15.25 -5.60
CA VAL A 184 -4.65 -14.50 -5.88
C VAL A 184 -5.25 -13.92 -4.59
N PRO A 185 -4.86 -12.68 -4.21
CA PRO A 185 -5.53 -11.92 -3.16
C PRO A 185 -6.94 -11.52 -3.56
N GLN A 186 -7.89 -11.73 -2.66
CA GLN A 186 -9.31 -11.59 -2.91
C GLN A 186 -10.02 -10.90 -1.73
N ILE A 187 -11.16 -10.29 -2.06
CA ILE A 187 -12.06 -9.59 -1.13
C ILE A 187 -13.51 -10.09 -1.31
N GLY A 188 -13.62 -11.31 -1.81
CA GLY A 188 -14.85 -11.99 -2.17
C GLY A 188 -14.50 -13.23 -3.00
N SER A 189 -15.10 -14.36 -2.64
CA SER A 189 -14.90 -15.63 -3.32
C SER A 189 -16.21 -16.41 -3.41
N SER A 190 -16.34 -17.20 -4.47
CA SER A 190 -17.43 -18.16 -4.66
C SER A 190 -17.03 -19.60 -4.31
N GLU A 191 -15.86 -19.81 -3.70
CA GLU A 191 -15.32 -21.16 -3.50
C GLU A 191 -15.96 -21.95 -2.36
N ASN A 192 -16.78 -21.33 -1.51
CA ASN A 192 -17.62 -21.97 -0.49
C ASN A 192 -18.76 -21.02 -0.05
N SER A 193 -19.87 -21.56 0.49
CA SER A 193 -21.08 -20.80 0.89
C SER A 193 -20.92 -19.80 2.05
N ILE A 194 -19.69 -19.47 2.46
CA ILE A 194 -19.37 -18.51 3.52
C ILE A 194 -18.39 -17.41 3.07
N MET A 195 -17.99 -17.38 1.80
CA MET A 195 -16.89 -16.51 1.32
C MET A 195 -17.35 -15.21 0.65
N MET A 196 -18.64 -14.86 0.81
CA MET A 196 -19.18 -13.58 0.34
C MET A 196 -18.51 -12.40 1.06
N ASN A 197 -17.95 -11.48 0.28
CA ASN A 197 -17.14 -10.34 0.73
C ASN A 197 -15.91 -10.72 1.57
N MET A 198 -15.52 -11.99 1.66
CA MET A 198 -14.45 -12.44 2.55
C MET A 198 -13.07 -11.96 2.08
N ILE A 199 -12.23 -11.53 3.01
CA ILE A 199 -10.80 -11.31 2.71
C ILE A 199 -10.12 -12.68 2.75
N ASP A 200 -9.66 -13.13 1.59
CA ASP A 200 -9.01 -14.43 1.43
C ASP A 200 -7.88 -14.35 0.39
N PHE A 201 -7.05 -15.37 0.32
CA PHE A 201 -6.17 -15.52 -0.83
C PHE A 201 -5.83 -16.97 -1.13
N GLY A 202 -5.71 -17.21 -2.43
CA GLY A 202 -5.26 -18.47 -2.98
C GLY A 202 -3.76 -18.51 -3.24
N SER A 203 -3.17 -19.68 -3.04
CA SER A 203 -1.77 -19.93 -3.42
C SER A 203 -1.56 -21.32 -4.03
N ARG A 204 -0.54 -21.45 -4.86
CA ARG A 204 -0.08 -22.70 -5.47
C ARG A 204 1.42 -22.59 -5.78
N ARG A 205 2.24 -23.51 -5.27
CA ARG A 205 3.71 -23.44 -5.40
C ARG A 205 4.19 -23.91 -6.77
N LEU A 206 3.94 -25.18 -7.11
CA LEU A 206 4.24 -25.72 -8.44
C LEU A 206 3.02 -25.63 -9.35
N ASP A 207 3.24 -25.50 -10.66
CA ASP A 207 2.15 -25.39 -11.63
C ASP A 207 1.17 -26.59 -11.55
N THR A 208 1.68 -27.77 -11.15
CA THR A 208 0.95 -29.02 -10.96
C THR A 208 0.32 -29.21 -9.58
N ASP A 209 0.71 -28.43 -8.57
CA ASP A 209 0.20 -28.59 -7.19
C ASP A 209 -1.31 -28.33 -7.11
N SER A 210 -1.98 -28.79 -6.06
CA SER A 210 -3.36 -28.36 -5.81
C SER A 210 -3.43 -26.88 -5.42
N PHE A 211 -4.56 -26.23 -5.73
CA PHE A 211 -4.83 -24.88 -5.25
C PHE A 211 -5.14 -24.93 -3.76
N SER A 212 -4.61 -23.97 -2.99
CA SER A 212 -4.85 -23.85 -1.56
C SER A 212 -5.34 -22.43 -1.23
N ASN A 213 -6.63 -22.31 -0.95
CA ASN A 213 -7.23 -21.06 -0.46
C ASN A 213 -7.04 -20.92 1.06
N GLN A 214 -6.99 -19.68 1.54
CA GLN A 214 -6.98 -19.34 2.97
C GLN A 214 -7.96 -18.20 3.23
N SER A 215 -8.93 -18.42 4.10
CA SER A 215 -9.84 -17.38 4.59
C SER A 215 -9.25 -16.64 5.79
N SER A 216 -9.52 -15.34 5.89
CA SER A 216 -9.31 -14.58 7.13
C SER A 216 -10.46 -14.72 8.13
N ASN A 217 -11.63 -15.18 7.68
CA ASN A 217 -12.91 -15.08 8.40
C ASN A 217 -13.33 -13.64 8.75
N VAL A 218 -12.74 -12.65 8.09
CA VAL A 218 -13.08 -11.23 8.18
C VAL A 218 -13.54 -10.75 6.82
N GLN A 219 -14.70 -10.09 6.78
CA GLN A 219 -15.21 -9.49 5.56
C GLN A 219 -14.48 -8.19 5.22
N SER A 220 -14.37 -7.94 3.93
CA SER A 220 -14.07 -6.63 3.38
C SER A 220 -15.21 -5.65 3.69
N THR A 221 -14.89 -4.37 3.83
CA THR A 221 -15.86 -3.36 4.28
C THR A 221 -15.85 -2.10 3.40
N LEU A 222 -16.82 -1.22 3.60
CA LEU A 222 -16.87 0.10 2.96
C LEU A 222 -15.83 1.09 3.54
N ASP A 223 -15.19 0.73 4.66
CA ASP A 223 -14.08 1.48 5.24
C ASP A 223 -12.75 1.00 4.65
N TYR A 224 -11.75 1.89 4.63
CA TYR A 224 -10.40 1.48 4.24
C TYR A 224 -9.81 0.46 5.22
N GLN A 225 -9.23 -0.58 4.62
CA GLN A 225 -8.47 -1.62 5.29
C GLN A 225 -7.05 -1.65 4.71
N LEU A 226 -6.06 -1.78 5.60
CA LEU A 226 -4.68 -2.07 5.22
C LEU A 226 -4.53 -3.58 5.17
N LEU A 227 -4.31 -4.16 3.99
CA LEU A 227 -4.25 -5.60 3.80
C LEU A 227 -2.82 -6.03 3.44
N LEU A 228 -2.38 -7.17 3.96
CA LEU A 228 -1.21 -7.89 3.46
C LEU A 228 -1.57 -9.36 3.27
N PHE A 229 -1.27 -9.87 2.09
CA PHE A 229 -1.32 -11.29 1.76
C PHE A 229 0.11 -11.73 1.50
N LYS A 230 0.60 -12.75 2.22
CA LYS A 230 1.97 -13.23 2.13
C LYS A 230 1.98 -14.75 2.08
N VAL A 231 2.64 -15.32 1.08
CA VAL A 231 3.04 -16.73 1.07
C VAL A 231 4.55 -16.80 1.05
N ASP A 232 5.11 -17.56 1.98
CA ASP A 232 6.52 -17.77 2.17
C ASP A 232 6.81 -19.28 2.22
N TYR A 233 7.14 -19.82 1.05
CA TYR A 233 7.55 -21.21 0.86
C TYR A 233 8.96 -21.50 1.39
N SER A 234 9.73 -20.48 1.79
CA SER A 234 11.01 -20.71 2.47
C SER A 234 10.79 -21.10 3.93
N SER A 235 9.84 -20.46 4.61
CA SER A 235 9.42 -20.80 5.97
C SER A 235 8.27 -21.82 6.02
N GLY A 236 7.60 -22.08 4.89
CA GLY A 236 6.47 -23.00 4.82
C GLY A 236 5.19 -22.40 5.40
N THR A 237 5.02 -21.08 5.35
CA THR A 237 3.86 -20.39 5.93
C THR A 237 3.18 -19.45 4.95
N LYS A 238 1.87 -19.29 5.11
CA LYS A 238 1.08 -18.26 4.42
C LYS A 238 0.21 -17.51 5.43
N LYS A 239 0.12 -16.19 5.31
CA LYS A 239 -0.48 -15.30 6.30
C LYS A 239 -1.32 -14.22 5.63
N ILE A 240 -2.42 -13.87 6.29
CA ILE A 240 -3.23 -12.67 6.01
C ILE A 240 -3.05 -11.73 7.18
N TYR A 241 -2.77 -10.47 6.88
CA TYR A 241 -2.81 -9.40 7.85
C TYR A 241 -3.89 -8.38 7.47
N ILE A 242 -4.58 -7.88 8.48
CA ILE A 242 -5.52 -6.77 8.36
C ILE A 242 -5.12 -5.72 9.39
N ASN A 243 -4.94 -4.49 8.93
CA ASN A 243 -4.59 -3.32 9.74
C ASN A 243 -3.37 -3.53 10.64
N GLY A 244 -2.33 -4.23 10.15
CA GLY A 244 -1.11 -4.49 10.91
C GLY A 244 -1.20 -5.64 11.92
N GLN A 245 -2.23 -6.49 11.84
CA GLN A 245 -2.33 -7.72 12.65
C GLN A 245 -2.47 -8.96 11.78
N VAL A 246 -1.79 -10.04 12.14
CA VAL A 246 -2.03 -11.37 11.57
C VAL A 246 -3.41 -11.83 12.00
N VAL A 247 -4.31 -12.04 11.04
CA VAL A 247 -5.66 -12.55 11.30
C VAL A 247 -5.83 -14.02 10.91
N SER A 248 -4.94 -14.53 10.06
CA SER A 248 -4.93 -15.92 9.64
C SER A 248 -3.51 -16.37 9.28
N SER A 249 -3.15 -17.59 9.63
CA SER A 249 -1.86 -18.22 9.33
C SER A 249 -2.05 -19.71 9.10
N GLU A 250 -1.50 -20.24 8.01
CA GLU A 250 -1.56 -21.66 7.65
C GLU A 250 -0.21 -22.15 7.13
N SER A 251 0.01 -23.46 7.19
CA SER A 251 1.21 -24.10 6.63
C SER A 251 1.07 -24.32 5.12
N VAL A 252 2.20 -24.26 4.40
CA VAL A 252 2.32 -24.60 2.98
C VAL A 252 3.57 -25.44 2.72
N ALA A 253 3.59 -26.19 1.63
CA ALA A 253 4.76 -26.94 1.20
C ALA A 253 5.97 -26.01 0.97
N THR A 254 7.17 -26.45 1.32
CA THR A 254 8.38 -25.62 1.18
C THR A 254 9.00 -25.71 -0.21
N GLY A 255 9.92 -24.78 -0.52
CA GLY A 255 10.75 -24.77 -1.72
C GLY A 255 10.44 -23.60 -2.67
N ASN A 256 10.94 -23.69 -3.89
CA ASN A 256 10.68 -22.65 -4.89
C ASN A 256 9.35 -22.87 -5.59
N ILE A 257 8.77 -21.76 -6.04
CA ILE A 257 7.71 -21.70 -7.04
C ILE A 257 8.26 -22.21 -8.38
N SER A 258 7.40 -22.79 -9.22
CA SER A 258 7.76 -23.19 -10.59
C SER A 258 8.60 -22.13 -11.30
N ASN A 259 9.67 -22.55 -11.99
CA ASN A 259 10.50 -21.68 -12.82
C ASN A 259 9.89 -21.45 -14.21
N THR A 260 8.64 -21.02 -14.24
CA THR A 260 7.85 -20.77 -15.44
C THR A 260 7.15 -19.42 -15.34
N ASP A 261 7.09 -18.72 -16.47
CA ASP A 261 6.36 -17.46 -16.57
C ASP A 261 4.87 -17.68 -16.35
N SER A 262 4.19 -16.67 -15.81
CA SER A 262 2.73 -16.60 -15.80
C SER A 262 2.19 -16.56 -17.23
N ASN A 263 1.11 -17.28 -17.50
CA ASN A 263 0.44 -17.25 -18.82
C ASN A 263 -0.30 -15.92 -19.04
N GLU A 264 -0.95 -15.42 -17.99
CA GLU A 264 -1.81 -14.23 -18.00
C GLU A 264 -1.04 -12.99 -17.56
N ASN A 265 -1.41 -11.81 -18.05
CA ASN A 265 -0.87 -10.57 -17.49
C ASN A 265 -1.43 -10.35 -16.07
N ILE A 266 -0.62 -9.76 -15.21
CA ILE A 266 -1.08 -9.34 -13.89
C ILE A 266 -1.92 -8.07 -14.07
N CYS A 267 -3.17 -8.13 -13.63
CA CYS A 267 -4.11 -7.02 -13.67
C CYS A 267 -4.42 -6.53 -12.26
N LEU A 268 -4.69 -5.24 -12.10
CA LEU A 268 -5.27 -4.68 -10.89
C LEU A 268 -6.79 -4.71 -11.00
N ALA A 269 -7.44 -5.15 -9.92
CA ALA A 269 -8.89 -5.23 -9.72
C ALA A 269 -9.65 -6.15 -10.68
N ALA A 270 -8.97 -7.02 -11.42
CA ALA A 270 -9.59 -8.06 -12.23
C ALA A 270 -8.57 -9.17 -12.54
N ARG A 271 -8.99 -10.16 -13.30
CA ARG A 271 -8.15 -11.17 -13.96
C ARG A 271 -8.29 -11.03 -15.46
N GLN A 272 -7.21 -11.23 -16.21
CA GLN A 272 -7.23 -11.39 -17.66
C GLN A 272 -7.05 -12.87 -18.03
N GLU A 273 -8.15 -13.62 -18.08
CA GLU A 273 -8.14 -15.00 -18.55
C GLU A 273 -7.93 -15.02 -20.08
N ALA A 274 -7.11 -15.94 -20.57
CA ALA A 274 -6.68 -15.96 -21.97
C ALA A 274 -7.82 -16.23 -22.96
N THR A 275 -8.86 -16.94 -22.55
CA THR A 275 -9.98 -17.42 -23.37
C THR A 275 -11.23 -16.56 -23.16
N THR A 276 -11.59 -16.26 -21.90
CA THR A 276 -12.82 -15.53 -21.57
C THR A 276 -12.64 -14.02 -21.47
N GLY A 277 -11.40 -13.52 -21.49
CA GLY A 277 -11.10 -12.10 -21.36
C GLY A 277 -11.04 -11.65 -19.90
N PHE A 278 -11.55 -10.46 -19.61
CA PHE A 278 -11.52 -9.94 -18.24
C PHE A 278 -12.66 -10.53 -17.40
N GLU A 279 -12.31 -10.99 -16.20
CA GLU A 279 -13.26 -11.53 -15.22
C GLU A 279 -12.84 -11.18 -13.79
N ARG A 280 -13.68 -11.55 -12.80
CA ARG A 280 -13.40 -11.35 -11.37
C ARG A 280 -13.16 -9.89 -10.96
N HIS A 281 -13.81 -8.96 -11.66
CA HIS A 281 -13.72 -7.53 -11.42
C HIS A 281 -14.01 -7.18 -9.96
N SER A 282 -13.25 -6.27 -9.37
CA SER A 282 -13.38 -5.83 -7.99
C SER A 282 -13.95 -4.43 -7.91
N ASN A 283 -15.04 -4.28 -7.18
CA ASN A 283 -15.62 -2.97 -6.86
C ASN A 283 -14.92 -2.37 -5.62
N ILE A 284 -13.90 -1.53 -5.85
CA ILE A 284 -13.02 -0.99 -4.81
C ILE A 284 -12.70 0.48 -5.00
N LYS A 285 -12.50 1.17 -3.88
CA LYS A 285 -11.67 2.37 -3.82
C LYS A 285 -10.24 1.95 -3.56
N PHE A 286 -9.36 2.20 -4.52
CA PHE A 286 -7.95 1.83 -4.49
C PHE A 286 -7.07 3.05 -4.17
N ALA A 287 -6.19 2.89 -3.17
CA ALA A 287 -5.22 3.93 -2.80
C ALA A 287 -3.76 3.52 -3.08
N GLU A 288 -3.30 2.34 -2.68
CA GLU A 288 -1.91 1.89 -2.92
C GLU A 288 -1.77 0.38 -2.96
N MET A 289 -0.84 -0.10 -3.79
CA MET A 289 -0.40 -1.49 -3.86
C MET A 289 1.12 -1.56 -3.84
N ILE A 290 1.65 -2.46 -3.01
CA ILE A 290 3.09 -2.79 -2.95
C ILE A 290 3.24 -4.30 -3.08
N VAL A 291 3.96 -4.78 -4.09
CA VAL A 291 4.14 -6.23 -4.34
C VAL A 291 5.61 -6.58 -4.38
N GLY A 292 6.00 -7.67 -3.71
CA GLY A 292 7.38 -8.17 -3.73
C GLY A 292 7.45 -9.69 -3.82
N ASN A 293 8.65 -10.19 -4.15
CA ASN A 293 8.92 -11.61 -4.39
C ASN A 293 10.17 -12.13 -3.64
N ARG A 294 10.60 -11.38 -2.61
CA ARG A 294 11.77 -11.67 -1.77
C ARG A 294 11.38 -11.58 -0.30
N ASN A 295 12.29 -11.98 0.57
CA ASN A 295 12.03 -11.95 2.00
C ASN A 295 11.75 -10.54 2.51
N ILE A 296 10.75 -10.45 3.37
CA ILE A 296 10.38 -9.26 4.13
C ILE A 296 10.24 -9.69 5.60
N SER A 297 11.01 -9.05 6.49
CA SER A 297 11.00 -9.35 7.92
C SER A 297 9.71 -8.85 8.59
N GLU A 298 9.41 -9.31 9.80
CA GLU A 298 8.25 -8.82 10.55
C GLU A 298 8.38 -7.32 10.89
N SER A 299 9.59 -6.85 11.21
CA SER A 299 9.84 -5.43 11.46
C SER A 299 9.69 -4.57 10.21
N GLU A 300 10.01 -5.11 9.03
CA GLU A 300 9.74 -4.46 7.74
C GLU A 300 8.25 -4.46 7.40
N VAL A 301 7.51 -5.53 7.72
CA VAL A 301 6.04 -5.56 7.59
C VAL A 301 5.41 -4.47 8.45
N ASP A 302 5.82 -4.33 9.72
CA ASP A 302 5.35 -3.25 10.59
C ASP A 302 5.70 -1.87 10.02
N LYS A 303 6.90 -1.70 9.43
CA LYS A 303 7.27 -0.44 8.76
C LYS A 303 6.35 -0.11 7.59
N VAL A 304 6.03 -1.09 6.73
CA VAL A 304 5.11 -0.87 5.60
C VAL A 304 3.72 -0.50 6.10
N PHE A 305 3.17 -1.20 7.09
CA PHE A 305 1.87 -0.85 7.69
C PHE A 305 1.88 0.55 8.32
N GLY A 306 2.96 0.91 9.02
CA GLY A 306 3.17 2.25 9.55
C GLY A 306 3.20 3.31 8.44
N TYR A 307 3.98 3.09 7.39
CA TYR A 307 4.05 3.99 6.24
C TYR A 307 2.69 4.20 5.59
N LEU A 308 1.95 3.12 5.30
CA LEU A 308 0.62 3.21 4.68
C LEU A 308 -0.36 3.93 5.60
N ALA A 309 -0.36 3.61 6.90
CA ALA A 309 -1.25 4.24 7.87
C ALA A 309 -1.02 5.75 7.96
N HIS A 310 0.23 6.20 8.11
CA HIS A 310 0.56 7.63 8.17
C HIS A 310 0.39 8.35 6.82
N LYS A 311 0.63 7.67 5.69
CA LYS A 311 0.44 8.26 4.35
C LYS A 311 -1.04 8.56 4.10
N TYR A 312 -1.94 7.71 4.57
CA TYR A 312 -3.38 7.79 4.29
C TYR A 312 -4.24 8.24 5.48
N GLY A 313 -3.66 8.60 6.64
CA GLY A 313 -4.43 9.02 7.81
C GLY A 313 -5.23 7.89 8.47
N LEU A 314 -4.70 6.66 8.41
CA LEU A 314 -5.32 5.43 8.91
C LEU A 314 -4.60 4.89 10.16
N GLU A 315 -3.87 5.73 10.89
CA GLU A 315 -3.15 5.36 12.11
C GLU A 315 -4.10 4.78 13.16
N ASN A 316 -5.35 5.23 13.20
CA ASN A 316 -6.38 4.71 14.07
C ASN A 316 -6.70 3.22 13.82
N LYS A 317 -6.48 2.70 12.61
CA LYS A 317 -6.71 1.28 12.26
C LYS A 317 -5.63 0.36 12.83
N LEU A 318 -4.40 0.85 13.05
CA LEU A 318 -3.32 0.04 13.62
C LEU A 318 -3.62 -0.33 15.09
N PRO A 319 -3.12 -1.47 15.59
CA PRO A 319 -3.16 -1.82 17.01
C PRO A 319 -2.55 -0.75 17.90
N THR A 320 -3.05 -0.65 19.13
CA THR A 320 -2.53 0.30 20.13
C THR A 320 -1.05 0.10 20.40
N ASN A 321 -0.55 -1.14 20.34
CA ASN A 321 0.86 -1.49 20.55
C ASN A 321 1.71 -1.56 19.27
N HIS A 322 1.17 -1.16 18.10
CA HIS A 322 1.94 -1.18 16.86
C HIS A 322 3.10 -0.16 16.93
N PRO A 323 4.35 -0.53 16.56
CA PRO A 323 5.51 0.35 16.72
C PRO A 323 5.39 1.73 16.04
N TYR A 324 4.63 1.76 14.94
CA TYR A 324 4.38 2.98 14.14
C TYR A 324 2.97 3.54 14.34
N LYS A 325 2.31 3.25 15.46
CA LYS A 325 0.98 3.79 15.79
C LYS A 325 1.00 5.33 15.87
N VAL A 326 2.08 5.90 16.40
CA VAL A 326 2.23 7.35 16.64
C VAL A 326 3.38 7.95 15.85
N LEU A 327 4.51 7.25 15.75
CA LEU A 327 5.70 7.74 15.04
C LEU A 327 5.71 7.20 13.62
N VAL A 328 5.96 8.07 12.64
CA VAL A 328 6.12 7.65 11.25
C VAL A 328 7.45 6.90 11.08
N PRO A 329 7.52 5.83 10.26
CA PRO A 329 8.79 5.18 9.96
C PRO A 329 9.83 6.15 9.39
N THR A 330 11.07 6.01 9.85
CA THR A 330 12.25 6.73 9.31
C THR A 330 13.33 5.77 8.88
N ILE A 331 14.25 6.26 8.04
CA ILE A 331 15.50 5.56 7.69
C ILE A 331 16.40 5.48 8.92
#